data_AF-A0A9X1Z655-F1
#
_entry.id   AF-A0A9X1Z655-F1
#
_cell.length_a   1.000
_cell.length_b   1.000
_cell.length_c   1.000
_cell.angle_alpha   90.00
_cell.angle_beta   90.00
_cell.angle_gamma   90.00
#
_symmetry.space_group_name_H-M   'P 1'
#
loop_
_entity.id
_entity.type
_entity.pdbx_description
1 polymer ?
#
loop_
_entity_poly.entity_id
_entity_poly.type
_entity_poly.pdbx_seq_one_letter_code
_entity_poly.pdbx_strand_id
1 'polypeptide(L)'
;MNTTMNQAMSQFYIDQETAINIQKFCSEELKTVRLARVIHKVMMNILSKQTLARLDKIYAAKGFSASIQINQISNIAIREMLDREVVHAFDDALLSNSWKKVYSAGLCPTDTKISH
;
A
#
# COMPACT_ATOMS: atom_id res chain seq x y z
N MET A 1 -8.62 39.99 -31.26
CA MET A 1 -7.72 39.67 -30.12
C MET A 1 -8.30 38.44 -29.43
N ASN A 2 -7.83 37.21 -29.70
CA ASN A 2 -8.32 36.01 -28.98
C ASN A 2 -7.43 34.76 -29.12
N THR A 3 -6.48 34.74 -30.06
CA THR A 3 -5.62 33.57 -30.31
C THR A 3 -4.52 33.41 -29.27
N THR A 4 -3.92 34.51 -28.83
CA THR A 4 -2.81 34.54 -27.87
C THR A 4 -3.25 34.15 -26.46
N MET A 5 -4.47 34.51 -26.06
CA MET A 5 -5.05 34.16 -24.76
C MET A 5 -5.44 32.68 -24.70
N ASN A 6 -5.98 32.11 -25.78
CA ASN A 6 -6.27 30.68 -25.88
C ASN A 6 -5.00 29.81 -25.89
N GLN A 7 -3.91 30.27 -26.52
CA GLN A 7 -2.61 29.56 -26.48
C GLN A 7 -1.95 29.63 -25.10
N ALA A 8 -2.03 30.76 -24.41
CA ALA A 8 -1.55 30.89 -23.04
C ALA A 8 -2.37 30.02 -22.08
N MET A 9 -3.69 29.92 -22.27
CA MET A 9 -4.54 29.05 -21.45
C MET A 9 -4.34 27.56 -21.73
N SER A 10 -4.03 27.15 -22.96
CA SER A 10 -3.73 25.74 -23.27
C SER A 10 -2.47 25.22 -22.56
N GLN A 11 -1.53 26.10 -22.18
CA GLN A 11 -0.36 25.73 -21.37
C GLN A 11 -0.71 25.39 -19.91
N PHE A 12 -1.88 25.79 -19.42
CA PHE A 12 -2.32 25.50 -18.05
C PHE A 12 -3.29 24.32 -17.95
N TYR A 13 -3.77 23.79 -19.08
CA TYR A 13 -4.55 22.56 -19.09
C TYR A 13 -3.64 21.35 -19.11
N ILE A 14 -3.84 20.45 -18.15
CA ILE A 14 -3.28 19.12 -18.20
C ILE A 14 -3.90 18.44 -19.42
N ASP A 15 -3.05 17.94 -20.33
CA ASP A 15 -3.52 17.21 -21.49
C ASP A 15 -4.25 15.93 -21.06
N GLN A 16 -5.10 15.41 -21.93
CA GLN A 16 -5.97 14.28 -21.60
C GLN A 16 -5.18 13.01 -21.22
N GLU A 17 -4.01 12.79 -21.83
CA GLU A 17 -3.16 11.64 -21.53
C GLU A 17 -2.56 11.76 -20.12
N THR A 18 -2.03 12.93 -19.78
CA THR A 18 -1.52 13.22 -18.44
C THR A 18 -2.63 13.11 -17.39
N ALA A 19 -3.84 13.61 -17.66
CA ALA A 19 -4.97 13.50 -16.75
C ALA A 19 -5.38 12.04 -16.49
N ILE A 20 -5.41 11.20 -17.54
CA ILE A 20 -5.68 9.75 -17.42
C ILE A 20 -4.60 9.07 -16.59
N ASN A 21 -3.32 9.42 -16.81
CA ASN A 21 -2.20 8.83 -16.07
C ASN A 21 -2.24 9.20 -14.58
N ILE A 22 -2.56 10.46 -14.25
CA ILE A 22 -2.78 10.91 -12.87
C ILE A 22 -3.94 10.12 -12.24
N GLN A 23 -5.06 9.99 -12.94
CA GLN A 23 -6.22 9.27 -12.41
C GLN A 23 -5.91 7.79 -12.14
N LYS A 24 -5.21 7.13 -13.06
CA LYS A 24 -4.74 5.74 -12.88
C LYS A 24 -3.85 5.62 -11.66
N PHE A 25 -2.84 6.49 -11.55
CA PHE A 25 -1.92 6.52 -10.41
C PHE A 25 -2.68 6.71 -9.08
N CYS A 26 -3.58 7.69 -9.01
CA CYS A 26 -4.37 7.94 -7.81
C CYS A 26 -5.25 6.73 -7.44
N SER A 27 -5.84 6.05 -8.43
CA SER A 27 -6.66 4.86 -8.22
C SER A 27 -5.82 3.69 -7.68
N GLU A 28 -4.64 3.45 -8.25
CA GLU A 28 -3.71 2.42 -7.79
C GLU A 28 -3.16 2.71 -6.40
N GLU A 29 -2.83 3.96 -6.12
CA GLU A 29 -2.34 4.40 -4.81
C GLU A 29 -3.44 4.25 -3.75
N LEU A 30 -4.68 4.60 -4.07
CA LEU A 30 -5.81 4.40 -3.18
C LEU A 30 -6.06 2.91 -2.88
N LYS A 31 -5.97 2.05 -3.90
CA LYS A 31 -6.06 0.59 -3.72
C LYS A 31 -4.95 0.10 -2.80
N THR A 32 -3.72 0.57 -2.99
CA THR A 32 -2.55 0.22 -2.17
C THR A 32 -2.75 0.64 -0.71
N VAL A 33 -3.21 1.88 -0.47
CA VAL A 33 -3.49 2.37 0.89
C VAL A 33 -4.61 1.59 1.56
N ARG A 34 -5.69 1.26 0.83
CA ARG A 34 -6.78 0.45 1.35
C ARG A 34 -6.31 -0.95 1.73
N LEU A 35 -5.56 -1.61 0.85
CA LEU A 35 -5.03 -2.95 1.13
C LEU A 35 -4.05 -2.93 2.30
N ALA A 36 -3.19 -1.91 2.39
CA ALA A 36 -2.30 -1.72 3.54
C ALA A 36 -3.08 -1.65 4.87
N ARG A 37 -4.20 -0.94 4.92
CA ARG A 37 -5.06 -0.86 6.12
C ARG A 37 -5.65 -2.22 6.49
N VAL A 38 -6.11 -2.98 5.50
CA VAL A 38 -6.65 -4.34 5.72
C VAL A 38 -5.56 -5.27 6.23
N ILE A 39 -4.39 -5.30 5.58
CA ILE A 39 -3.21 -6.06 6.03
C ILE A 39 -2.90 -5.74 7.49
N HIS A 40 -2.78 -4.44 7.83
CA HIS A 40 -2.49 -4.01 9.20
C HIS A 40 -3.55 -4.50 10.21
N LYS A 41 -4.84 -4.37 9.87
CA LYS A 41 -5.94 -4.89 10.70
C LYS A 41 -5.84 -6.40 10.91
N VAL A 42 -5.63 -7.18 9.84
CA VAL A 42 -5.50 -8.64 9.90
C VAL A 42 -4.30 -9.03 10.78
N MET A 43 -3.17 -8.33 10.65
CA MET A 43 -1.99 -8.56 11.46
C MET A 43 -2.23 -8.35 12.95
N MET A 44 -2.84 -7.22 13.31
CA MET A 44 -3.13 -6.89 14.71
C MET A 44 -4.15 -7.85 15.34
N ASN A 45 -5.02 -8.46 14.53
CA ASN A 45 -6.01 -9.42 14.99
C ASN A 45 -5.44 -10.82 15.19
N ILE A 46 -4.46 -11.24 14.38
CA ILE A 46 -3.96 -12.62 14.35
C ILE A 46 -2.65 -12.77 15.12
N LEU A 47 -1.80 -11.73 15.14
CA LEU A 47 -0.44 -11.83 15.66
C LEU A 47 -0.29 -11.14 17.02
N SER A 48 0.47 -11.77 17.91
CA SER A 48 0.93 -11.13 19.14
C SER A 48 1.95 -10.02 18.84
N LYS A 49 2.12 -9.07 19.77
CA LYS A 49 3.15 -8.00 19.67
C LYS A 49 4.56 -8.56 19.42
N GLN A 50 4.92 -9.66 20.07
CA GLN A 50 6.23 -10.31 19.87
C GLN A 50 6.39 -10.87 18.45
N THR A 51 5.32 -11.47 17.91
CA THR A 51 5.32 -11.99 16.54
C THR A 51 5.38 -10.87 15.50
N LEU A 52 4.69 -9.75 15.74
CA LEU A 52 4.79 -8.55 14.90
C LEU A 52 6.22 -8.02 14.84
N ALA A 53 6.89 -7.87 15.99
CA ALA A 53 8.28 -7.41 16.05
C ALA A 53 9.26 -8.39 15.36
N ARG A 54 8.97 -9.69 15.36
CA ARG A 54 9.75 -10.68 14.61
C ARG A 54 9.51 -10.57 13.11
N LEU A 55 8.26 -10.30 12.71
CA LEU A 55 7.87 -10.11 11.32
C LEU A 55 8.56 -8.87 10.72
N ASP A 56 8.61 -7.76 11.46
CA ASP A 56 9.38 -6.54 11.13
C ASP A 56 10.82 -6.87 10.75
N LYS A 57 11.51 -7.64 11.59
CA LYS A 57 12.90 -8.04 11.34
C LYS A 57 13.05 -8.89 10.10
N ILE A 58 12.13 -9.84 9.88
CA ILE A 58 12.18 -10.72 8.70
C ILE A 58 11.94 -9.92 7.43
N TYR A 59 10.94 -9.04 7.42
CA TYR A 59 10.64 -8.21 6.27
C TYR A 59 11.78 -7.26 5.93
N ALA A 60 12.35 -6.57 6.93
CA ALA A 60 13.49 -5.68 6.72
C ALA A 60 14.70 -6.41 6.11
N ALA A 61 14.91 -7.67 6.47
CA ALA A 61 16.04 -8.47 5.97
C ALA A 61 15.77 -9.17 4.63
N LYS A 62 14.52 -9.58 4.35
CA LYS A 62 14.20 -10.51 3.25
C LYS A 62 13.03 -10.10 2.35
N GLY A 63 12.34 -9.01 2.66
CA GLY A 63 11.17 -8.54 1.92
C GLY A 63 9.88 -9.32 2.19
N PHE A 64 8.85 -9.07 1.38
CA PHE A 64 7.49 -9.55 1.63
C PHE A 64 7.29 -11.05 1.37
N SER A 65 7.93 -11.64 0.36
CA SER A 65 7.67 -13.02 -0.05
C SER A 65 8.33 -14.08 0.85
N ALA A 66 9.14 -13.67 1.82
CA ALA A 66 10.04 -14.58 2.55
C ALA A 66 9.41 -15.25 3.78
N SER A 67 8.19 -14.90 4.18
CA SER A 67 7.54 -15.42 5.40
C SER A 67 6.17 -16.02 5.10
N ILE A 68 5.94 -17.24 5.61
CA ILE A 68 4.64 -17.93 5.54
C ILE A 68 3.53 -17.06 6.14
N GLN A 69 3.80 -16.37 7.25
CA GLN A 69 2.85 -15.47 7.89
C GLN A 69 2.48 -14.29 6.99
N ILE A 70 3.45 -13.70 6.27
CA ILE A 70 3.17 -12.63 5.30
C ILE A 70 2.26 -13.13 4.18
N ASN A 71 2.51 -14.32 3.66
CA ASN A 71 1.67 -14.92 2.61
C ASN A 71 0.26 -15.22 3.11
N GLN A 72 0.11 -15.78 4.31
CA GLN A 72 -1.20 -16.05 4.92
C GLN A 72 -2.00 -14.77 5.15
N ILE A 73 -1.37 -13.73 5.70
CA ILE A 73 -2.00 -12.42 5.91
C ILE A 73 -2.40 -11.79 4.57
N SER A 74 -1.54 -11.91 3.56
CA SER A 74 -1.83 -11.39 2.21
C SER A 74 -3.05 -12.06 1.59
N ASN A 75 -3.18 -13.39 1.73
CA ASN A 75 -4.34 -14.15 1.25
C ASN A 75 -5.64 -13.70 1.94
N ILE A 76 -5.61 -13.55 3.27
CA ILE A 76 -6.77 -13.10 4.03
C ILE A 76 -7.15 -11.66 3.63
N ALA A 77 -6.17 -10.77 3.51
CA ALA A 77 -6.42 -9.37 3.19
C ALA A 77 -6.98 -9.17 1.76
N ILE A 78 -6.46 -9.91 0.77
CA ILE A 78 -6.98 -9.87 -0.60
C ILE A 78 -8.38 -10.47 -0.67
N ARG A 79 -8.65 -11.55 0.07
CA ARG A 79 -10.01 -12.10 0.18
C ARG A 79 -10.97 -11.11 0.83
N GLU A 80 -10.57 -10.42 1.90
CA GLU A 80 -11.41 -9.40 2.56
C GLU A 80 -11.66 -8.18 1.66
N MET A 81 -10.68 -7.75 0.87
CA MET A 81 -10.81 -6.54 0.03
C MET A 81 -11.50 -6.79 -1.32
N LEU A 82 -11.19 -7.92 -1.96
CA LEU A 82 -11.53 -8.21 -3.37
C LEU A 82 -12.40 -9.46 -3.56
N ASP A 83 -12.73 -10.17 -2.48
CA ASP A 83 -13.54 -11.41 -2.48
C ASP A 83 -13.00 -12.50 -3.43
N ARG A 84 -11.67 -12.62 -3.48
CA ARG A 84 -10.97 -13.63 -4.28
C ARG A 84 -9.65 -14.06 -3.66
N GLU A 85 -9.07 -15.14 -4.18
CA GLU A 85 -7.70 -15.56 -3.85
C GLU A 85 -6.64 -14.66 -4.52
N VAL A 86 -5.42 -14.71 -3.98
CA VAL A 86 -4.25 -14.03 -4.54
C VAL A 86 -3.87 -14.64 -5.88
N VAL A 87 -3.66 -13.78 -6.86
CA VAL A 87 -3.15 -14.12 -8.18
C VAL A 87 -1.83 -13.39 -8.36
N HIS A 88 -0.73 -14.08 -8.08
CA HIS A 88 0.63 -13.51 -8.05
C HIS A 88 1.00 -12.71 -9.32
N ALA A 89 0.53 -13.15 -10.49
CA ALA A 89 0.77 -12.47 -11.76
C ALA A 89 0.30 -11.00 -11.79
N PHE A 90 -0.70 -10.63 -10.98
CA PHE A 90 -1.28 -9.28 -10.96
C PHE A 90 -1.14 -8.60 -9.59
N ASP A 91 -1.11 -9.38 -8.51
CA ASP A 91 -1.18 -8.86 -7.15
C ASP A 91 0.18 -8.54 -6.53
N ASP A 92 1.28 -9.10 -7.05
CA ASP A 92 2.59 -8.98 -6.40
C ASP A 92 3.04 -7.52 -6.26
N ALA A 93 2.79 -6.68 -7.27
CA ALA A 93 3.11 -5.26 -7.22
C ALA A 93 2.25 -4.52 -6.17
N LEU A 94 0.94 -4.78 -6.16
CA LEU A 94 -0.01 -4.20 -5.22
C LEU A 94 0.32 -4.63 -3.77
N LEU A 95 0.58 -5.92 -3.55
CA LEU A 95 0.97 -6.49 -2.27
C LEU A 95 2.29 -5.92 -1.78
N SER A 96 3.32 -5.90 -2.63
CA SER A 96 4.63 -5.34 -2.29
C SER A 96 4.51 -3.88 -1.85
N ASN A 97 3.78 -3.05 -2.61
CA ASN A 97 3.58 -1.64 -2.26
C ASN A 97 2.74 -1.47 -0.98
N SER A 98 1.74 -2.31 -0.78
CA SER A 98 0.89 -2.27 0.42
C SER A 98 1.68 -2.64 1.66
N TRP A 99 2.49 -3.71 1.60
CA TRP A 99 3.39 -4.10 2.67
C TRP A 99 4.40 -2.99 2.99
N LYS A 100 5.03 -2.36 1.99
CA LYS A 100 5.93 -1.21 2.23
C LYS A 100 5.23 -0.10 3.01
N LYS A 101 3.97 0.22 2.69
CA LYS A 101 3.17 1.21 3.44
C LYS A 101 2.90 0.77 4.88
N VAL A 102 2.56 -0.49 5.08
CA VAL A 102 2.35 -1.07 6.42
C VAL A 102 3.60 -0.94 7.29
N TYR A 103 4.77 -1.32 6.78
CA TYR A 103 6.03 -1.25 7.55
C TYR A 103 6.52 0.18 7.76
N SER A 104 6.35 1.08 6.78
CA SER A 104 6.71 2.49 6.94
C SER A 104 5.86 3.24 7.96
N ALA A 105 4.62 2.80 8.18
CA ALA A 105 3.76 3.33 9.23
C ALA A 105 4.12 2.80 10.65
N GLY A 106 4.96 1.76 10.74
CA GLY A 106 5.30 1.07 11.98
C GLY A 106 4.20 0.09 12.39
N LEU A 107 4.55 -1.19 12.52
CA LEU A 107 3.62 -2.26 12.90
C LEU A 107 3.42 -2.40 14.40
N CYS A 108 4.43 -2.05 15.16
CA CYS A 108 4.38 -2.09 16.62
C CYS A 108 4.15 -0.65 17.09
N PRO A 109 3.16 -0.37 17.96
CA PRO A 109 3.19 0.84 18.75
C PRO A 109 4.53 0.81 19.49
N THR A 110 5.47 1.63 19.06
CA THR A 110 6.64 1.87 19.89
C THR A 110 6.08 2.51 21.14
N ASP A 111 6.23 1.85 22.28
CA ASP A 111 5.98 2.44 23.59
C ASP A 111 7.04 3.53 23.83
N THR A 112 7.12 4.53 22.95
CA THR A 112 7.86 5.77 23.17
C THR A 112 6.94 6.74 23.91
N LYS A 113 6.40 6.28 25.04
CA LYS A 113 6.20 7.19 26.18
C LYS A 113 7.52 7.18 26.94
N ILE A 114 8.48 7.96 26.45
CA ILE A 114 9.49 8.51 27.35
C ILE A 114 8.73 9.54 28.17
N SER A 115 8.17 9.09 29.29
CA SER A 115 7.73 9.96 30.36
C SER A 115 8.98 10.66 30.88
N HIS A 116 9.09 11.95 30.62
CA HIS A 116 10.00 12.84 31.35
C HIS A 116 9.43 13.13 32.73
#